data_AF-A0A2N2V201-F1
#
_entry.id   AF-A0A2N2V201-F1
#
_cell.length_a   1.000
_cell.length_b   1.000
_cell.length_c   1.000
_cell.angle_alpha   90.00
_cell.angle_beta   90.00
_cell.angle_gamma   90.00
#
_symmetry.space_group_name_H-M   'P 1'
#
loop_
_entity.id
_entity.type
_entity.pdbx_description
1 polymer ?
#
loop_
_entity_poly.entity_id
_entity_poly.type
_entity_poly.pdbx_seq_one_letter_code
_entity_poly.pdbx_strand_id
1 'polypeptide(L)'
;MNALKNPAHRAWLVLIVATGITWYLGEVGAAGTGAIVAMLVIAFVKGRLVILDFMELRGAPRLWRTLLEGWLIVVGSLILLAYWISLK
;
A
#
# COMPACT_ATOMS: atom_id res chain seq x y z
N MET A 1 13.59 -4.88 -25.48
CA MET A 1 13.36 -4.98 -24.02
C MET A 1 13.27 -3.57 -23.42
N ASN A 2 12.10 -2.93 -23.46
CA ASN A 2 11.90 -1.54 -22.97
C ASN A 2 10.71 -1.41 -21.99
N ALA A 3 10.21 -2.53 -21.44
CA ALA A 3 9.03 -2.55 -20.58
C ALA A 3 9.20 -1.79 -19.25
N LEU A 4 10.44 -1.64 -18.75
CA LEU A 4 10.72 -0.92 -17.51
C LEU A 4 10.65 0.61 -17.61
N LYS A 5 10.52 1.17 -18.83
CA LYS A 5 10.40 2.63 -19.02
C LYS A 5 8.99 3.14 -18.70
N ASN A 6 7.97 2.29 -18.80
CA ASN A 6 6.60 2.69 -18.55
C ASN A 6 6.28 2.62 -17.03
N PRO A 7 5.94 3.75 -16.37
CA PRO A 7 5.65 3.78 -14.94
C PRO A 7 4.54 2.79 -14.53
N ALA A 8 3.56 2.53 -15.40
CA ALA A 8 2.50 1.57 -15.15
C ALA A 8 3.01 0.13 -15.02
N HIS A 9 3.98 -0.27 -15.85
CA HIS A 9 4.57 -1.62 -15.78
C HIS A 9 5.43 -1.80 -14.52
N ARG A 10 6.09 -0.74 -14.07
CA ARG A 10 6.85 -0.76 -12.81
C ARG A 10 5.92 -0.85 -11.60
N ALA A 11 4.83 -0.08 -11.58
CA ALA A 11 3.81 -0.19 -10.55
C ALA A 11 3.21 -1.60 -10.52
N TRP A 12 2.89 -2.16 -11.69
CA TRP A 12 2.38 -3.53 -11.81
C TRP A 12 3.35 -4.58 -11.23
N LEU A 13 4.64 -4.52 -11.54
CA LEU A 13 5.63 -5.43 -10.95
C LEU A 13 5.70 -5.32 -9.43
N VAL A 14 5.70 -4.09 -8.90
CA VAL A 14 5.71 -3.87 -7.45
C VAL A 14 4.45 -4.43 -6.80
N LEU A 15 3.27 -4.27 -7.42
CA LEU A 15 2.02 -4.83 -6.92
C LEU A 15 2.04 -6.36 -6.90
N ILE A 16 2.61 -7.01 -7.92
CA ILE A 16 2.75 -8.47 -7.94
C ILE A 16 3.64 -8.95 -6.79
N VAL A 17 4.83 -8.36 -6.64
CA VAL A 17 5.75 -8.71 -5.55
C VAL A 17 5.08 -8.49 -4.20
N ALA A 18 4.41 -7.35 -4.02
CA ALA A 18 3.70 -7.02 -2.80
C ALA A 18 2.56 -8.00 -2.51
N THR A 19 1.89 -8.54 -3.53
CA THR A 19 0.88 -9.60 -3.38
C THR A 19 1.49 -10.93 -3.00
N GLY A 20 2.60 -11.32 -3.62
CA GLY A 20 3.34 -12.53 -3.26
C GLY A 20 3.80 -12.50 -1.79
N ILE A 21 4.31 -11.36 -1.32
CA ILE A 21 4.73 -11.19 0.09
C ILE A 21 3.53 -11.30 1.03
N THR A 22 2.40 -10.64 0.74
CA THR A 22 1.21 -10.74 1.60
C THR A 22 0.61 -12.14 1.61
N TRP A 23 0.63 -12.83 0.48
CA TRP A 23 0.15 -14.21 0.38
C TRP A 23 1.02 -15.15 1.20
N TYR A 24 2.35 -15.06 1.05
CA TYR A 24 3.30 -15.85 1.82
C TYR A 24 3.18 -15.61 3.33
N LEU A 25 3.06 -14.34 3.76
CA LEU A 25 2.84 -13.99 5.17
C LEU A 25 1.55 -14.62 5.73
N GLY A 26 0.48 -14.69 4.93
CA GLY A 26 -0.76 -15.36 5.29
C GLY A 26 -0.59 -16.88 5.38
N GLU A 27 0.12 -17.49 4.42
CA GLU A 27 0.33 -18.93 4.32
C GLU A 27 1.15 -19.47 5.50
N VAL A 28 2.23 -18.77 5.89
CA VAL A 28 3.03 -19.15 7.06
C VAL A 28 2.33 -18.86 8.40
N GLY A 29 1.11 -18.33 8.36
CA GLY A 29 0.36 -17.94 9.54
C GLY A 29 1.08 -16.88 10.37
N ALA A 30 1.81 -15.97 9.72
CA ALA A 30 2.58 -14.94 10.42
C ALA A 30 1.64 -14.12 11.31
N ALA A 31 1.75 -14.33 12.62
CA ALA A 31 0.94 -13.68 13.62
C ALA A 31 1.80 -12.79 14.52
N GLY A 32 1.16 -11.77 15.11
CA GLY A 32 1.80 -10.83 16.02
C GLY A 32 2.10 -9.46 15.40
N THR A 33 2.59 -8.56 16.25
CA THR A 33 2.77 -7.13 15.94
C THR A 33 3.62 -6.90 14.71
N GLY A 34 4.72 -7.64 14.55
CA GLY A 34 5.60 -7.51 13.39
C GLY A 34 4.90 -7.83 12.06
N ALA A 35 4.08 -8.89 12.03
CA ALA A 35 3.35 -9.30 10.83
C ALA A 35 2.26 -8.28 10.47
N ILE A 36 1.53 -7.78 11.45
CA ILE A 36 0.46 -6.78 11.26
C ILE A 36 1.03 -5.46 10.75
N VAL A 37 2.14 -4.99 11.34
CA VAL A 37 2.83 -3.78 10.87
C VAL A 37 3.37 -3.99 9.45
N ALA A 38 3.97 -5.13 9.14
CA ALA A 38 4.45 -5.44 7.79
C ALA A 38 3.32 -5.45 6.76
N MET A 39 2.18 -6.10 7.07
CA MET A 39 1.00 -6.11 6.19
C MET A 39 0.44 -4.69 5.98
N LEU A 40 0.39 -3.86 7.03
CA LEU A 40 -0.04 -2.47 6.92
C LEU A 40 0.89 -1.64 6.03
N VAL A 41 2.21 -1.78 6.20
CA VAL A 41 3.19 -1.10 5.34
C VAL A 41 2.99 -1.52 3.87
N ILE A 42 2.80 -2.81 3.61
CA ILE A 42 2.56 -3.30 2.25
C ILE A 42 1.25 -2.73 1.69
N ALA A 43 0.18 -2.69 2.48
CA ALA A 43 -1.10 -2.11 2.08
C ALA A 43 -0.96 -0.61 1.75
N PHE A 44 -0.20 0.14 2.55
CA PHE A 44 0.12 1.55 2.28
C PHE A 44 0.86 1.75 0.98
N VAL A 45 1.92 0.97 0.73
CA VAL A 45 2.71 1.05 -0.50
C VAL A 45 1.85 0.72 -1.71
N LYS A 46 1.04 -0.35 -1.64
CA LYS A 46 0.09 -0.72 -2.70
C LYS A 46 -0.91 0.40 -2.97
N GLY A 47 -1.55 0.93 -1.93
CA GLY A 47 -2.54 2.00 -2.05
C GLY A 47 -1.96 3.26 -2.70
N ARG A 48 -0.76 3.68 -2.30
CA ARG A 48 -0.08 4.84 -2.88
C ARG A 48 0.26 4.64 -4.37
N LEU A 49 0.73 3.46 -4.75
CA LEU A 49 1.01 3.14 -6.15
C LEU A 49 -0.26 3.14 -7.00
N VAL A 50 -1.37 2.60 -6.49
CA VAL A 50 -2.66 2.64 -7.20
C VAL A 50 -3.14 4.07 -7.40
N ILE A 51 -3.09 4.90 -6.34
CA ILE A 51 -3.50 6.32 -6.41
C ILE A 51 -2.64 7.09 -7.42
N LEU A 52 -1.33 6.88 -7.44
CA LEU A 52 -0.42 7.68 -8.28
C LEU A 52 -0.31 7.19 -9.72
N ASP A 53 -0.26 5.87 -9.93
CA ASP A 53 0.09 5.29 -11.23
C ASP A 53 -1.12 4.70 -11.96
N PHE A 54 -2.16 4.21 -11.27
CA PHE A 54 -3.37 3.64 -11.92
C PHE A 54 -4.50 4.64 -12.08
N MET A 55 -4.70 5.55 -11.13
CA MET A 55 -5.73 6.60 -11.23
C MET A 55 -5.28 7.81 -12.07
N GLU A 56 -4.11 7.73 -12.73
CA GLU A 56 -3.48 8.79 -13.54
C GLU A 56 -3.41 10.18 -12.85
N LEU A 57 -3.47 10.22 -11.52
CA LEU A 57 -3.45 11.44 -10.70
C LEU A 57 -2.11 12.19 -10.75
N ARG A 58 -1.11 11.69 -11.50
CA ARG A 58 0.12 12.43 -11.83
C ARG A 58 -0.14 13.72 -12.61
N GLY A 59 -1.16 13.75 -13.47
CA GLY A 59 -1.54 14.93 -14.24
C GLY A 59 -2.69 15.75 -13.64
N ALA A 60 -3.34 15.23 -12.60
CA ALA A 60 -4.53 15.82 -12.01
C ALA A 60 -4.20 16.92 -10.98
N PRO A 61 -5.18 17.80 -10.65
CA PRO A 61 -4.99 18.88 -9.69
C PRO A 61 -4.46 18.35 -8.35
N ARG A 62 -3.46 19.03 -7.79
CA ARG A 62 -2.76 18.61 -6.55
C ARG A 62 -3.72 18.33 -5.38
N LEU A 63 -4.86 19.02 -5.34
CA LEU A 63 -5.90 18.85 -4.33
C LEU A 63 -6.40 17.40 -4.24
N TRP A 64 -6.69 16.76 -5.37
CA TRP A 64 -7.20 15.39 -5.40
C TRP A 64 -6.15 14.38 -4.95
N ARG A 65 -4.89 14.61 -5.35
CA ARG A 65 -3.77 13.78 -4.92
C ARG A 65 -3.58 13.85 -3.41
N THR A 66 -3.58 15.06 -2.83
CA THR A 66 -3.41 15.24 -1.38
C THR A 66 -4.60 14.72 -0.59
N LEU A 67 -5.81 14.82 -1.12
CA LEU A 67 -7.01 14.26 -0.47
C LEU A 67 -6.94 12.73 -0.40
N LEU A 68 -6.60 12.04 -1.50
CA LEU A 68 -6.53 10.58 -1.49
C LEU A 68 -5.33 10.04 -0.71
N GLU A 69 -4.15 10.66 -0.84
CA GLU A 69 -2.98 10.31 -0.02
C GLU A 69 -3.28 10.57 1.47
N GLY A 70 -3.89 11.71 1.79
CA GLY A 70 -4.29 12.07 3.15
C GLY A 70 -5.31 11.10 3.74
N TRP A 71 -6.32 10.73 2.96
CA TRP A 71 -7.31 9.72 3.37
C TRP A 71 -6.65 8.37 3.66
N LEU A 72 -5.73 7.91 2.80
CA LEU A 72 -4.99 6.67 3.01
C LEU A 72 -4.18 6.71 4.32
N ILE A 73 -3.50 7.84 4.59
CA ILE A 73 -2.77 8.07 5.85
C ILE A 73 -3.71 8.03 7.04
N VAL A 74 -4.86 8.70 6.97
CA VAL A 74 -5.86 8.71 8.04
C VAL A 74 -6.34 7.30 8.34
N VAL A 75 -6.81 6.57 7.33
CA VAL A 75 -7.35 5.22 7.51
C VAL A 75 -6.29 4.27 8.08
N GLY A 76 -5.08 4.26 7.53
CA GLY A 76 -4.05 3.38 8.05
C GLY A 76 -3.53 3.78 9.44
N SER A 77 -3.54 5.07 9.78
CA SER A 77 -3.25 5.53 11.15
C SER A 77 -4.33 5.08 12.14
N LEU A 78 -5.61 5.13 11.73
CA LEU A 78 -6.72 4.61 12.53
C LEU A 78 -6.61 3.09 12.75
N ILE A 79 -6.19 2.33 11.74
CA ILE A 79 -5.98 0.89 11.89
C ILE A 79 -4.82 0.60 12.84
N LEU A 80 -3.71 1.35 12.75
CA LEU A 80 -2.59 1.25 13.69
C LEU A 80 -3.03 1.58 15.12
N LEU A 81 -3.83 2.63 15.30
CA LEU A 81 -4.40 3.02 16.59
C LEU A 81 -5.32 1.93 17.16
N ALA A 82 -6.22 1.39 16.34
CA ALA A 82 -7.12 0.31 16.75
C ALA A 82 -6.32 -0.93 17.18
N TYR A 83 -5.27 -1.27 16.43
CA TYR A 83 -4.37 -2.35 16.79
C TYR A 83 -3.62 -2.10 18.10
N TRP A 84 -3.11 -0.87 18.29
CA TRP A 84 -2.44 -0.48 19.53
C TRP A 84 -3.38 -0.58 20.75
N ILE A 85 -4.63 -0.15 20.59
CA ILE A 85 -5.67 -0.28 21.62
C ILE A 85 -5.94 -1.76 21.91
N SER A 86 -5.99 -2.61 20.87
CA SER A 86 -6.22 -4.05 21.04
C SER A 86 -5.05 -4.80 21.70
N LEU A 87 -3.84 -4.22 21.69
CA LEU A 87 -2.66 -4.82 22.33
C LEU A 87 -2.55 -4.48 23.82
N LYS A 88 -3.32 -3.48 24.28
CA LYS A 88 -3.39 -3.03 25.67
C LYS A 88 -4.54 -3.71 26.40
#